data_AF-A0AAD4QIP3-F1
#
_entry.id   AF-A0AAD4QIP3-F1
#
_cell.length_a   1.000
_cell.length_b   1.000
_cell.length_c   1.000
_cell.angle_alpha   90.00
_cell.angle_beta   90.00
_cell.angle_gamma   90.00
#
_symmetry.space_group_name_H-M   'P 1'
#
loop_
_entity.id
_entity.type
_entity.pdbx_description
1 polymer ?
#
loop_
_entity_poly.entity_id
_entity_poly.type
_entity_poly.pdbx_seq_one_letter_code
_entity_poly.pdbx_strand_id
1 'polypeptide(L)'
;MGQPLSPSSRLNVRWSWVTINGLAIGMTPHTGAHSPQACHEALGCENLVYRALKVTALPSWVRTPSTLLPGSTSSVVVAFEDLDGVVLAGLLAQRTLYAFRHAGAVRQWKKPPRVKKLAVPATTPAA
;
A
#
# COMPACT_ATOMS: atom_id res chain seq x y z
N MET A 1 8.83 -3.29 48.22
CA MET A 1 8.57 -4.43 47.31
C MET A 1 7.59 -3.96 46.24
N GLY A 2 7.91 -4.07 44.95
CA GLY A 2 6.91 -3.84 43.88
C GLY A 2 7.31 -2.90 42.72
N GLN A 3 8.40 -3.23 42.02
CA GLN A 3 8.64 -3.12 40.58
C GLN A 3 8.37 -1.78 39.81
N PRO A 4 9.40 -1.18 39.17
CA PRO A 4 9.19 -0.08 38.23
C PRO A 4 8.52 -0.59 36.95
N LEU A 5 7.52 0.17 36.47
CA LEU A 5 6.87 -0.02 35.19
C LEU A 5 7.96 -0.21 34.11
N SER A 6 8.04 -1.41 33.56
CA SER A 6 8.91 -1.68 32.42
C SER A 6 8.55 -0.66 31.33
N PRO A 7 9.50 0.11 30.78
CA PRO A 7 9.20 0.91 29.61
C PRO A 7 8.79 -0.10 28.55
N SER A 8 7.50 -0.15 28.21
CA SER A 8 6.98 -0.97 27.14
C SER A 8 7.85 -0.68 25.93
N SER A 9 8.74 -1.63 25.63
CA SER A 9 9.64 -1.57 24.50
C SER A 9 8.74 -1.25 23.32
N ARG A 10 8.80 -0.01 22.82
CA ARG A 10 8.12 0.32 21.58
C ARG A 10 8.89 -0.50 20.56
N LEU A 11 8.44 -1.74 20.34
CA LEU A 11 8.91 -2.58 19.26
C LEU A 11 8.90 -1.66 18.07
N ASN A 12 10.08 -1.39 17.53
CA ASN A 12 10.25 -0.48 16.42
C ASN A 12 9.56 -1.17 15.23
N VAL A 13 8.24 -0.98 15.12
CA VAL A 13 7.41 -1.72 14.19
C VAL A 13 7.85 -1.29 12.81
N ARG A 14 8.65 -2.14 12.16
CA ARG A 14 9.08 -1.92 10.79
C ARG A 14 7.89 -2.21 9.89
N TRP A 15 7.66 -1.29 8.96
CA TRP A 15 6.59 -1.37 7.99
C TRP A 15 7.19 -1.57 6.62
N SER A 16 6.63 -2.53 5.88
CA SER A 16 6.96 -2.79 4.49
C SER A 16 5.80 -2.36 3.60
N TRP A 17 6.14 -1.93 2.39
CA TRP A 17 5.16 -1.56 1.37
C TRP A 17 5.40 -2.34 0.09
N VAL A 18 4.31 -2.83 -0.50
CA VAL A 18 4.31 -3.46 -1.82
C VAL A 18 3.31 -2.78 -2.73
N THR A 19 3.62 -2.74 -4.01
CA THR A 19 2.69 -2.43 -5.08
C THR A 19 2.26 -3.68 -5.80
N ILE A 20 0.97 -3.78 -6.07
CA ILE A 20 0.37 -4.82 -6.89
C ILE A 20 -0.11 -4.14 -8.17
N ASN A 21 0.51 -4.47 -9.30
CA ASN A 21 0.29 -3.80 -10.58
C ASN A 21 -0.60 -4.66 -11.48
N GLY A 22 -1.58 -4.06 -12.16
CA GLY A 22 -2.43 -4.77 -13.11
C GLY A 22 -3.75 -5.27 -12.51
N LEU A 23 -4.21 -4.68 -11.40
CA LEU A 23 -5.51 -5.00 -10.83
C LEU A 23 -6.62 -4.27 -11.57
N ALA A 24 -7.72 -4.96 -11.83
CA ALA A 24 -8.91 -4.34 -12.39
C ALA A 24 -9.48 -3.30 -11.42
N ILE A 25 -9.76 -2.10 -11.93
CA ILE A 25 -10.30 -1.00 -11.12
C ILE A 25 -11.77 -1.24 -10.78
N GLY A 26 -12.47 -2.08 -11.56
CA GLY A 26 -13.91 -2.34 -11.42
C GLY A 26 -14.79 -1.19 -11.86
N MET A 27 -14.21 -0.18 -12.52
CA MET A 27 -14.94 1.00 -12.95
C MET A 27 -15.81 0.66 -14.14
N THR A 28 -17.13 0.77 -13.94
CA THR A 28 -18.15 0.66 -14.99
C THR A 28 -18.88 2.01 -15.11
N PRO A 29 -19.68 2.25 -16.16
CA PRO A 29 -20.48 3.48 -16.28
C PRO A 29 -21.42 3.73 -15.10
N HIS A 30 -21.74 2.68 -14.32
CA HIS A 30 -22.70 2.74 -13.20
C HIS A 30 -22.05 2.51 -11.84
N THR A 31 -20.77 2.14 -11.80
CA THR A 31 -20.07 1.77 -10.57
C THR A 31 -18.70 2.45 -10.52
N GLY A 32 -18.43 3.16 -9.42
CA GLY A 32 -17.11 3.72 -9.17
C GLY A 32 -16.04 2.64 -9.00
N ALA A 33 -14.78 3.06 -8.95
CA ALA A 33 -13.67 2.15 -8.67
C ALA A 33 -13.85 1.41 -7.33
N HIS A 34 -13.27 0.21 -7.25
CA HIS A 34 -13.30 -0.58 -6.02
C HIS A 34 -12.72 0.22 -4.84
N SER A 35 -13.43 0.18 -3.72
CA SER A 35 -13.00 0.83 -2.49
C SER A 35 -11.76 0.14 -1.90
N PRO A 36 -10.96 0.85 -1.09
CA PRO A 36 -9.85 0.25 -0.34
C PRO A 36 -10.22 -1.04 0.39
N GLN A 37 -11.41 -1.07 1.00
CA GLN A 37 -11.90 -2.21 1.74
C GLN A 37 -12.22 -3.40 0.83
N ALA A 38 -12.90 -3.16 -0.30
CA ALA A 38 -13.17 -4.20 -1.29
C ALA A 38 -11.85 -4.79 -1.85
N CYS A 39 -10.84 -3.96 -2.08
CA CYS A 39 -9.50 -4.42 -2.48
C CYS A 39 -8.85 -5.30 -1.41
N HIS A 40 -8.98 -4.94 -0.13
CA HIS A 40 -8.43 -5.72 0.98
C HIS A 40 -9.09 -7.11 1.09
N GLU A 41 -10.42 -7.13 1.01
CA GLU A 41 -11.21 -8.36 1.06
C GLU A 41 -10.90 -9.27 -0.13
N ALA A 42 -10.88 -8.73 -1.35
CA ALA A 42 -10.54 -9.50 -2.55
C ALA A 42 -9.12 -10.10 -2.47
N LEU A 43 -8.13 -9.30 -2.06
CA LEU A 43 -6.76 -9.78 -1.87
C LEU A 43 -6.68 -10.88 -0.79
N GLY A 44 -7.42 -10.76 0.30
CA GLY A 44 -7.46 -11.75 1.39
C GLY A 44 -8.20 -13.04 1.03
N CYS A 45 -9.24 -12.94 0.19
CA CYS A 45 -10.00 -14.09 -0.30
C CYS A 45 -9.20 -14.91 -1.32
N GLU A 46 -8.46 -14.25 -2.21
CA GLU A 46 -7.78 -14.92 -3.33
C GLU A 46 -6.33 -15.32 -3.01
N ASN A 47 -5.70 -14.73 -1.98
CA ASN A 47 -4.31 -15.03 -1.62
C ASN A 47 -4.17 -15.38 -0.14
N LEU A 48 -3.86 -16.65 0.14
CA LEU A 48 -3.61 -17.13 1.50
C LEU A 48 -2.44 -16.38 2.18
N VAL A 49 -1.40 -16.05 1.40
CA VAL A 49 -0.24 -15.32 1.92
C VAL A 49 -0.60 -13.88 2.28
N TYR A 50 -1.46 -13.23 1.50
CA TYR A 50 -1.96 -11.89 1.82
C TYR A 50 -2.81 -11.91 3.09
N ARG A 51 -3.65 -12.93 3.26
CA ARG A 51 -4.51 -13.10 4.44
C ARG A 51 -3.72 -13.26 5.74
N ALA A 52 -2.51 -13.80 5.66
CA ALA A 52 -1.60 -13.93 6.79
C ALA A 52 -0.88 -12.60 7.13
N LEU A 53 -0.96 -11.58 6.28
CA LEU A 53 -0.32 -10.29 6.52
C LEU A 53 -1.07 -9.51 7.58
N LYS A 54 -0.32 -8.90 8.49
CA LYS A 54 -0.84 -7.87 9.38
C LYS A 54 -0.84 -6.53 8.66
N VAL A 55 -1.88 -6.32 7.86
CA VAL A 55 -2.07 -5.08 7.09
C VAL A 55 -2.27 -3.90 8.06
N THR A 56 -1.43 -2.88 7.92
CA THR A 56 -1.43 -1.70 8.82
C THR A 56 -2.13 -0.50 8.18
N ALA A 57 -2.22 -0.46 6.85
CA ALA A 57 -3.03 0.51 6.13
C ALA A 57 -3.76 -0.18 4.98
N LEU A 58 -5.04 0.18 4.80
CA LEU A 58 -5.85 -0.37 3.74
C LEU A 58 -5.25 -0.09 2.35
N PRO A 59 -5.46 -1.00 1.38
CA PRO A 59 -4.96 -0.85 0.03
C PRO A 59 -5.43 0.45 -0.61
N SER A 60 -4.54 1.18 -1.26
CA SER A 60 -4.88 2.43 -1.96
C SER A 60 -4.40 2.43 -3.40
N TRP A 61 -5.19 3.02 -4.29
CA TRP A 61 -4.82 3.16 -5.69
C TRP A 61 -3.67 4.14 -5.87
N VAL A 62 -2.61 3.72 -6.58
CA VAL A 62 -1.45 4.58 -6.89
C VAL A 62 -1.87 5.72 -7.82
N ARG A 63 -2.70 5.40 -8.82
CA ARG A 63 -3.30 6.38 -9.71
C ARG A 63 -4.75 6.58 -9.32
N THR A 64 -5.16 7.84 -9.25
CA THR A 64 -6.54 8.20 -8.95
C THR A 64 -7.47 7.55 -9.98
N PRO A 65 -8.51 6.81 -9.56
CA PRO A 65 -9.38 6.12 -10.49
C PRO A 65 -10.13 7.04 -11.46
N SER A 66 -10.33 8.31 -11.11
CA SER A 66 -10.95 9.30 -12.00
C SER A 66 -10.14 9.62 -13.26
N THR A 67 -8.83 9.32 -13.28
CA THR A 67 -7.98 9.55 -14.46
C THR A 67 -7.89 8.34 -15.38
N LEU A 68 -8.62 7.26 -15.07
CA LEU A 68 -8.51 5.97 -15.76
C LEU A 68 -9.80 5.65 -16.50
N LEU A 69 -9.66 5.00 -17.66
CA LEU A 69 -10.81 4.60 -18.46
C LEU A 69 -11.52 3.40 -17.83
N PRO A 70 -12.84 3.26 -17.98
CA PRO A 70 -13.58 2.05 -17.61
C PRO A 70 -12.93 0.80 -18.20
N GLY A 71 -12.86 -0.28 -17.42
CA GLY A 71 -12.16 -1.52 -17.82
C GLY A 71 -10.62 -1.45 -17.80
N SER A 72 -10.01 -0.33 -17.42
CA SER A 72 -8.56 -0.25 -17.24
C SER A 72 -8.10 -1.02 -16.00
N THR A 73 -6.84 -1.43 -16.02
CA THR A 73 -6.12 -1.93 -14.84
C THR A 73 -5.27 -0.83 -14.22
N SER A 74 -5.12 -0.86 -12.90
CA SER A 74 -4.28 0.07 -12.13
C SER A 74 -3.41 -0.66 -11.12
N SER A 75 -2.63 0.11 -10.37
CA SER A 75 -1.76 -0.40 -9.31
C SER A 75 -2.29 0.00 -7.94
N VAL A 76 -2.18 -0.90 -6.99
CA VAL A 76 -2.58 -0.70 -5.59
C VAL A 76 -1.36 -0.84 -4.68
N VAL A 77 -1.23 0.03 -3.69
CA VAL A 77 -0.20 -0.07 -2.63
C VAL A 77 -0.82 -0.69 -1.40
N VAL A 78 -0.10 -1.60 -0.76
CA VAL A 78 -0.47 -2.16 0.55
C VAL A 78 0.68 -1.96 1.53
N ALA A 79 0.34 -1.52 2.74
CA ALA A 79 1.26 -1.42 3.87
C ALA A 79 0.97 -2.54 4.87
N PHE A 80 2.02 -3.21 5.33
CA PHE A 80 1.91 -4.25 6.35
C PHE A 80 3.10 -4.20 7.31
N GLU A 81 2.88 -4.78 8.48
CA GLU A 81 3.91 -4.97 9.50
C GLU A 81 4.88 -6.07 9.06
N ASP A 82 6.17 -5.76 9.12
CA ASP A 82 7.25 -6.66 8.71
C ASP A 82 8.52 -6.32 9.48
N LEU A 83 8.73 -7.04 10.58
CA LEU A 83 9.80 -6.76 11.54
C LEU A 83 11.19 -7.07 10.95
N ASP A 84 11.28 -8.17 10.20
CA ASP A 84 12.54 -8.74 9.72
C ASP A 84 12.77 -8.58 8.21
N GLY A 85 11.77 -8.14 7.44
CA GLY A 85 11.86 -8.02 5.97
C GLY A 85 11.52 -9.32 5.23
N VAL A 86 11.33 -10.41 5.95
CA VAL A 86 11.10 -11.76 5.38
C VAL A 86 9.76 -11.83 4.68
N VAL A 87 8.73 -11.18 5.23
CA VAL A 87 7.38 -11.18 4.65
C VAL A 87 7.40 -10.44 3.31
N LEU A 88 8.07 -9.28 3.25
CA LEU A 88 8.28 -8.57 2.01
C LEU A 88 9.06 -9.41 1.00
N ALA A 89 10.16 -10.06 1.41
CA ALA A 89 10.94 -10.91 0.52
C ALA A 89 10.11 -12.08 -0.06
N GLY A 90 9.27 -12.71 0.77
CA GLY A 90 8.37 -13.78 0.34
C GLY A 90 7.33 -13.31 -0.68
N LEU A 91 6.71 -12.15 -0.45
CA LEU A 91 5.77 -11.55 -1.40
C LEU A 91 6.44 -11.19 -2.74
N LEU A 92 7.68 -10.69 -2.70
CA LEU A 92 8.45 -10.39 -3.91
C LEU A 92 8.89 -11.67 -4.65
N ALA A 93 9.17 -12.74 -3.93
CA ALA A 93 9.50 -14.04 -4.51
C ALA A 93 8.29 -14.68 -5.22
N GLN A 94 7.08 -14.49 -4.70
CA GLN A 94 5.84 -14.95 -5.35
C GLN A 94 5.53 -14.21 -6.64
N ARG A 95 6.00 -12.96 -6.79
CA ARG A 95 5.86 -12.07 -7.97
C ARG A 95 4.43 -11.70 -8.36
N THR A 96 3.41 -12.44 -7.92
CA THR A 96 2.02 -12.27 -8.35
C THR A 96 1.05 -12.47 -7.19
N LEU A 97 0.05 -11.59 -7.09
CA LEU A 97 -1.11 -11.71 -6.21
C LEU A 97 -2.38 -11.53 -7.04
N TYR A 98 -3.47 -12.16 -6.63
CA TYR A 98 -4.74 -12.14 -7.35
C TYR A 98 -5.75 -11.25 -6.63
N ALA A 99 -6.47 -10.41 -7.37
CA ALA A 99 -7.63 -9.71 -6.82
C ALA A 99 -8.63 -9.43 -7.95
N PHE A 100 -9.92 -9.57 -7.63
CA PHE A 100 -11.02 -9.46 -8.57
C PHE A 100 -10.86 -10.41 -9.76
N ARG A 101 -10.30 -11.61 -9.54
CA ARG A 101 -9.93 -12.59 -10.60
C ARG A 101 -8.83 -12.13 -11.56
N HIS A 102 -8.13 -11.04 -11.27
CA HIS A 102 -6.99 -10.57 -12.05
C HIS A 102 -5.66 -10.86 -11.34
N ALA A 103 -4.68 -11.31 -12.11
CA ALA A 103 -3.30 -11.47 -11.66
C ALA A 103 -2.58 -10.12 -11.66
N GLY A 104 -2.14 -9.67 -10.49
CA GLY A 104 -1.37 -8.45 -10.30
C GLY A 104 0.09 -8.73 -9.95
N ALA A 105 1.02 -8.06 -10.62
CA ALA A 105 2.45 -8.19 -10.37
C ALA A 105 2.89 -7.44 -9.11
N VAL A 106 3.47 -8.16 -8.15
CA VAL A 106 3.98 -7.63 -6.89
C VAL A 106 5.35 -7.00 -7.10
N ARG A 107 5.52 -5.78 -6.63
CA ARG A 107 6.78 -5.06 -6.61
C ARG A 107 6.99 -4.38 -5.27
N GLN A 108 8.25 -4.18 -4.91
CA GLN A 108 8.57 -3.42 -3.72
C GLN A 108 8.23 -1.95 -3.97
N TRP A 109 7.41 -1.37 -3.10
CA TRP A 109 7.13 0.05 -3.17
C TRP A 109 8.29 0.83 -2.55
N LYS A 110 9.12 1.42 -3.39
CA LYS A 110 10.14 2.39 -2.98
C LYS A 110 9.42 3.73 -2.83
N LYS A 111 9.20 4.19 -1.59
CA LYS A 111 8.73 5.56 -1.37
C LYS A 111 9.67 6.52 -2.13
N PRO A 112 9.16 7.48 -2.92
CA PRO A 112 10.03 8.52 -3.44
C PRO A 112 10.72 9.22 -2.26
N PRO A 113 11.98 9.65 -2.40
CA PRO A 113 12.63 10.46 -1.37
C PRO A 113 11.69 11.62 -1.06
N ARG A 114 11.41 11.87 0.23
CA ARG A 114 10.75 13.12 0.62
C ARG A 114 11.70 14.24 0.23
N VAL A 115 11.50 14.83 -0.95
CA VAL A 115 12.16 16.09 -1.28
C VAL A 115 11.60 17.07 -0.26
N LYS A 116 12.43 17.47 0.72
CA LYS A 116 12.07 18.56 1.62
C LYS A 116 11.78 19.74 0.70
N LYS A 117 10.52 20.17 0.64
CA LYS A 117 10.12 21.36 -0.11
C LYS A 117 10.93 22.49 0.52
N LEU A 118 12.02 22.91 -0.13
CA LEU A 118 12.81 24.05 0.30
C LEU A 118 11.85 25.23 0.28
N ALA A 119 11.59 25.82 1.43
CA ALA A 119 10.75 27.00 1.54
C ALA A 119 11.30 28.05 0.58
N VAL A 120 10.47 28.50 -0.37
CA VAL A 120 10.80 29.63 -1.25
C VAL A 120 10.92 30.86 -0.34
N PRO A 121 12.08 31.54 -0.27
CA PRO A 121 12.17 32.80 0.46
C PRO A 121 11.29 33.82 -0.26
N ALA A 122 10.38 34.45 0.50
CA ALA A 122 9.54 35.53 0.01
C ALA A 122 10.44 36.69 -0.46
N THR A 123 10.42 36.98 -1.76
CA THR A 123 11.01 38.19 -2.33
C THR A 123 10.17 39.38 -1.89
N THR A 124 10.72 40.19 -1.00
CA THR A 124 10.22 41.53 -0.66
C THR A 124 10.29 42.44 -1.89
N PRO A 125 9.21 43.09 -2.33
CA PRO A 125 9.31 44.21 -3.25
C PRO A 125 9.75 45.47 -2.46
N ALA A 126 10.89 46.02 -2.87
CA ALA A 126 11.34 47.34 -2.44
C ALA A 126 10.46 48.43 -3.09
N ALA A 127 10.10 49.43 -2.30
CA ALA A 127 9.62 50.73 -2.75
C ALA A 127 10.45 51.80 -2.02
#